data_AF-A0A382M6L8-F1
#
_entry.id   AF-A0A382M6L8-F1
#
_cell.length_a   1.000
_cell.length_b   1.000
_cell.length_c   1.000
_cell.angle_alpha   90.00
_cell.angle_beta   90.00
_cell.angle_gamma   90.00
#
_symmetry.space_group_name_H-M   'P 1'
#
loop_
_entity.id
_entity.type
_entity.pdbx_description
1 polymer ?
#
loop_
_entity_poly.entity_id
_entity_poly.type
_entity_poly.pdbx_seq_one_letter_code
_entity_poly.pdbx_strand_id
1 'polypeptide(L)'
;MVEIVLDKNLTTDKKGEQKDVDQETADLSLSSKLDKKLQEAIELHQKNQLIRAKKVCGQILSINSQHTSTIHLLGLIAFQENQPQKAAKLVQHAIKLDDTRPAFYRSLGSILQHLGQLQESI
;
A
#
# COMPACT_ATOMS: atom_id res chain seq x y z
N MET A 1 -65.97 15.16 -11.57
CA MET A 1 -65.59 16.44 -12.20
C MET A 1 -64.97 17.29 -11.10
N VAL A 2 -63.64 17.25 -10.99
CA VAL A 2 -62.90 18.06 -9.99
C VAL A 2 -62.07 19.04 -10.80
N GLU A 3 -62.43 20.32 -10.70
CA GLU A 3 -61.65 21.43 -11.25
C GLU A 3 -60.36 21.58 -10.44
N ILE A 4 -59.22 21.49 -11.14
CA ILE A 4 -57.93 21.95 -10.63
C ILE A 4 -57.80 23.39 -11.11
N VAL A 5 -58.09 24.35 -10.22
CA VAL A 5 -57.74 25.75 -10.42
C VAL A 5 -56.33 25.98 -9.87
N LEU A 6 -55.54 26.61 -10.72
CA LEU A 6 -54.14 26.97 -10.60
C LEU A 6 -53.87 28.10 -9.59
N ASP A 7 -52.56 28.27 -9.37
CA ASP A 7 -51.82 29.47 -8.98
C ASP A 7 -51.68 29.78 -7.48
N LYS A 8 -50.46 29.55 -6.96
CA LYS A 8 -49.44 30.62 -7.01
C LYS A 8 -48.01 30.12 -6.80
N ASN A 9 -47.23 30.45 -7.81
CA ASN A 9 -45.78 30.41 -7.92
C ASN A 9 -45.10 31.34 -6.88
N LEU A 10 -44.16 30.80 -6.09
CA LEU A 10 -43.04 31.55 -5.54
C LEU A 10 -41.75 30.75 -5.78
N THR A 11 -41.12 31.03 -6.92
CA THR A 11 -39.68 31.26 -7.09
C THR A 11 -38.77 30.70 -6.00
N THR A 12 -38.07 29.61 -6.32
CA THR A 12 -36.72 29.36 -5.80
C THR A 12 -35.77 29.22 -6.97
N ASP A 13 -35.31 30.36 -7.46
CA ASP A 13 -34.06 30.47 -8.21
C ASP A 13 -33.05 31.08 -7.24
N LYS A 14 -32.07 30.27 -6.81
CA LYS A 14 -30.63 30.61 -6.80
C LYS A 14 -29.82 29.62 -5.96
N LYS A 15 -28.92 28.96 -6.71
CA LYS A 15 -27.48 28.86 -6.43
C LYS A 15 -27.05 27.87 -5.34
N GLY A 16 -26.55 26.74 -5.82
CA GLY A 16 -25.76 25.77 -5.06
C GLY A 16 -25.30 24.61 -5.91
N GLU A 17 -24.87 24.88 -7.14
CA GLU A 17 -24.15 23.92 -7.98
C GLU A 17 -22.91 23.36 -7.25
N GLN A 18 -22.69 22.07 -7.47
CA GLN A 18 -21.41 21.37 -7.38
C GLN A 18 -20.72 21.31 -6.00
N LYS A 19 -21.06 20.27 -5.23
CA LYS A 19 -20.06 19.44 -4.53
C LYS A 19 -20.45 17.98 -4.82
N ASP A 20 -19.46 17.10 -4.97
CA ASP A 20 -19.58 15.63 -5.16
C ASP A 20 -19.17 15.05 -6.53
N VAL A 21 -18.17 15.62 -7.22
CA VAL A 21 -17.49 14.90 -8.33
C VAL A 21 -15.95 14.87 -8.22
N ASP A 22 -15.32 15.61 -7.32
CA ASP A 22 -13.84 15.75 -7.29
C ASP A 22 -13.09 14.84 -6.29
N GLN A 23 -13.77 14.06 -5.45
CA GLN A 23 -13.10 13.26 -4.40
C GLN A 23 -12.88 11.77 -4.74
N GLU A 24 -13.57 11.21 -5.73
CA GLU A 24 -13.45 9.77 -6.07
C GLU A 24 -12.35 9.49 -7.12
N THR A 25 -11.97 10.49 -7.92
CA THR A 25 -10.96 10.36 -8.97
C THR A 25 -9.52 10.49 -8.47
N ALA A 26 -9.34 11.19 -7.34
CA ALA A 26 -8.02 11.41 -6.73
C ALA A 26 -7.47 10.13 -6.06
N ASP A 27 -8.34 9.30 -5.49
CA ASP A 27 -7.95 8.09 -4.75
C ASP A 27 -7.45 6.98 -5.69
N LEU A 28 -8.14 6.79 -6.82
CA LEU A 28 -7.72 5.89 -7.91
C LEU A 28 -6.38 6.33 -8.54
N SER A 29 -6.18 7.64 -8.71
CA SER A 29 -4.94 8.22 -9.23
C SER A 29 -3.76 8.01 -8.26
N LEU A 30 -4.00 8.16 -6.96
CA LEU A 30 -2.98 7.95 -5.94
C LEU A 30 -2.60 6.48 -5.82
N SER A 31 -3.57 5.56 -5.81
CA SER A 31 -3.31 4.12 -5.83
C SER A 31 -2.45 3.72 -7.02
N SER A 32 -2.83 4.15 -8.24
CA SER A 32 -2.05 3.87 -9.45
C SER A 32 -0.62 4.42 -9.38
N LYS A 33 -0.42 5.58 -8.74
CA LYS A 33 0.91 6.17 -8.55
C LYS A 33 1.74 5.37 -7.55
N LEU A 34 1.14 4.85 -6.48
CA LEU A 34 1.82 3.96 -5.54
C LEU A 34 2.18 2.62 -6.19
N ASP A 35 1.31 2.06 -7.02
CA ASP A 35 1.58 0.82 -7.76
C ASP A 35 2.79 0.97 -8.68
N LYS A 36 2.88 2.08 -9.42
CA LYS A 36 4.04 2.38 -10.27
C LYS A 36 5.34 2.50 -9.47
N LYS A 37 5.30 3.18 -8.31
CA LYS A 37 6.46 3.28 -7.43
C LYS A 37 6.85 1.95 -6.82
N LEU A 38 5.87 1.11 -6.46
CA LEU A 38 6.13 -0.23 -5.96
C LEU A 38 6.84 -1.06 -7.04
N GLN A 39 6.35 -1.02 -8.27
CA GLN A 39 6.97 -1.72 -9.40
C GLN A 39 8.42 -1.26 -9.62
N GLU A 40 8.68 0.05 -9.58
CA GLU A 40 10.04 0.61 -9.64
C GLU A 40 10.92 0.05 -8.51
N ALA A 41 10.43 0.02 -7.27
CA ALA A 41 11.17 -0.53 -6.13
C ALA A 41 11.48 -2.03 -6.29
N ILE A 42 10.54 -2.80 -6.82
CA ILE A 42 10.71 -4.23 -7.12
C ILE A 42 11.81 -4.44 -8.16
N GLU A 43 11.77 -3.69 -9.26
CA GLU A 43 12.80 -3.77 -10.31
C GLU A 43 14.19 -3.39 -9.79
N LEU A 44 14.28 -2.35 -8.95
CA LEU A 44 15.53 -1.95 -8.32
C LEU A 44 16.06 -3.04 -7.39
N HIS A 45 15.20 -3.69 -6.60
CA HIS A 45 15.56 -4.84 -5.76
C HIS A 45 16.07 -6.02 -6.61
N GLN A 46 15.35 -6.39 -7.68
CA GLN A 46 15.76 -7.46 -8.59
C GLN A 46 17.12 -7.18 -9.25
N LYS A 47 17.44 -5.92 -9.52
CA LYS A 47 18.74 -5.47 -10.04
C LYS A 47 19.81 -5.31 -8.95
N ASN A 48 19.56 -5.76 -7.72
CA ASN A 48 20.43 -5.61 -6.55
C ASN A 48 20.77 -4.14 -6.20
N GLN A 49 19.96 -3.18 -6.65
CA GLN A 49 20.13 -1.75 -6.35
C GLN A 49 19.44 -1.38 -5.03
N LEU A 50 19.86 -2.03 -3.94
CA LEU A 50 19.13 -2.02 -2.65
C LEU A 50 18.97 -0.63 -2.04
N ILE A 51 19.98 0.25 -2.16
CA ILE A 51 19.91 1.63 -1.65
C ILE A 51 18.80 2.41 -2.37
N ARG A 52 18.70 2.25 -3.70
CA ARG A 52 17.67 2.92 -4.51
C ARG A 52 16.29 2.33 -4.23
N ALA A 53 16.19 1.00 -4.14
CA ALA A 53 14.95 0.32 -3.79
C ALA A 53 14.40 0.82 -2.45
N LYS A 54 15.26 0.91 -1.41
CA LYS A 54 14.88 1.46 -0.09
C LYS A 54 14.45 2.92 -0.16
N LYS A 55 15.09 3.75 -1.00
CA LYS A 55 14.69 5.15 -1.20
C LYS A 55 13.27 5.24 -1.78
N VAL A 56 12.95 4.43 -2.79
CA VAL A 56 11.60 4.40 -3.38
C VAL A 56 10.58 3.84 -2.39
N CYS A 57 10.93 2.80 -1.64
CA CYS A 57 10.09 2.29 -0.54
C CYS A 57 9.77 3.38 0.49
N GLY A 58 10.77 4.18 0.89
CA GLY A 58 10.57 5.32 1.79
C GLY A 58 9.56 6.34 1.25
N GLN A 59 9.62 6.65 -0.05
CA GLN A 59 8.66 7.55 -0.69
C GLN A 59 7.23 7.01 -0.65
N ILE A 60 7.05 5.69 -0.85
CA ILE A 60 5.74 5.06 -0.74
C ILE A 60 5.24 5.16 0.70
N LEU A 61 6.10 4.85 1.69
CA LEU A 61 5.72 4.89 3.11
C LEU A 61 5.49 6.31 3.65
N SER A 62 6.07 7.34 3.04
CA SER A 62 5.73 8.74 3.35
C SER A 62 4.30 9.12 2.93
N ILE A 63 3.74 8.41 1.95
CA ILE A 63 2.36 8.63 1.47
C ILE A 63 1.39 7.69 2.20
N ASN A 64 1.75 6.40 2.27
CA ASN A 64 0.99 5.39 2.99
C ASN A 64 1.94 4.58 3.88
N SER A 65 2.00 4.93 5.17
CA SER A 65 2.90 4.33 6.16
C SER A 65 2.61 2.85 6.44
N GLN A 66 1.41 2.38 6.10
CA GLN A 66 0.97 0.99 6.26
C GLN A 66 0.87 0.26 4.92
N HIS A 67 1.54 0.75 3.87
CA HIS A 67 1.53 0.08 2.57
C HIS A 67 2.25 -1.27 2.65
N THR A 68 1.44 -2.30 2.83
CA THR A 68 1.83 -3.66 3.20
C THR A 68 2.76 -4.32 2.19
N SER A 69 2.55 -4.12 0.88
CA SER A 69 3.48 -4.60 -0.17
C SER A 69 4.87 -3.99 -0.04
N THR A 70 4.96 -2.72 0.35
CA THR A 70 6.24 -2.03 0.52
C THR A 70 6.95 -2.48 1.79
N ILE A 71 6.20 -2.69 2.88
CA ILE A 71 6.73 -3.24 4.14
C ILE A 71 7.31 -4.64 3.91
N HIS A 72 6.60 -5.48 3.15
CA HIS A 72 7.09 -6.81 2.76
C HIS A 72 8.36 -6.73 1.92
N LEU A 73 8.40 -5.85 0.90
CA LEU A 73 9.59 -5.64 0.07
C LEU A 73 10.80 -5.18 0.90
N LEU A 74 10.61 -4.29 1.88
CA LEU A 74 11.68 -3.92 2.82
C LEU A 74 12.16 -5.11 3.66
N GLY A 75 11.26 -6.05 4.00
CA GLY A 75 11.62 -7.31 4.63
C GLY A 75 12.53 -8.17 3.75
N LEU A 76 12.20 -8.29 2.46
CA LEU A 76 13.03 -9.03 1.49
C LEU A 76 14.41 -8.37 1.31
N ILE A 77 14.45 -7.04 1.18
CA ILE A 77 15.71 -6.29 1.12
C ILE A 77 16.55 -6.52 2.37
N ALA A 78 15.96 -6.46 3.57
CA ALA A 78 16.67 -6.72 4.81
C ALA A 78 17.22 -8.16 4.88
N PHE A 79 16.48 -9.13 4.35
CA PHE A 79 16.96 -10.51 4.26
C PHE A 79 18.17 -10.63 3.34
N GLN A 80 18.13 -9.99 2.18
CA GLN A 80 19.24 -9.94 1.22
C GLN A 80 20.47 -9.21 1.79
N GLU A 81 20.27 -8.21 2.66
CA GLU A 81 21.35 -7.53 3.39
C GLU A 81 21.85 -8.31 4.63
N ASN A 82 21.54 -9.61 4.73
CA ASN A 82 21.92 -10.48 5.84
C ASN A 82 21.46 -9.97 7.22
N GLN A 83 20.25 -9.37 7.28
CA GLN A 83 19.59 -8.93 8.51
C GLN A 83 18.30 -9.73 8.76
N PRO A 84 18.37 -11.06 8.96
CA PRO A 84 17.19 -11.92 8.97
C PRO A 84 16.22 -11.64 10.13
N GLN A 85 16.71 -11.18 11.30
CA GLN A 85 15.84 -10.80 12.42
C GLN A 85 14.99 -9.56 12.08
N LYS A 86 15.57 -8.59 11.37
CA LYS A 86 14.85 -7.40 10.91
C LYS A 86 13.85 -7.76 9.81
N ALA A 87 14.27 -8.64 8.89
CA ALA A 87 13.41 -9.16 7.84
C ALA A 87 12.15 -9.83 8.42
N ALA A 88 12.31 -10.72 9.41
CA ALA A 88 11.20 -11.40 10.07
C ALA A 88 10.21 -10.40 10.69
N LYS A 89 10.70 -9.40 11.42
CA LYS A 89 9.85 -8.35 12.02
C LYS A 89 9.05 -7.57 10.99
N LEU A 90 9.67 -7.21 9.86
CA LEU A 90 9.00 -6.48 8.77
C LEU A 90 7.92 -7.34 8.10
N VAL A 91 8.23 -8.60 7.78
CA VAL A 91 7.27 -9.50 7.15
C VAL A 91 6.11 -9.84 8.10
N GLN A 92 6.39 -10.04 9.40
CA GLN A 92 5.34 -10.22 10.41
C GLN A 92 4.45 -8.97 10.53
N HIS A 93 5.01 -7.77 10.43
CA HIS A 93 4.22 -6.55 10.41
C HIS A 93 3.31 -6.48 9.18
N ALA A 94 3.83 -6.83 8.00
CA ALA A 94 3.01 -6.88 6.78
C ALA A 94 1.84 -7.87 6.90
N ILE A 95 2.06 -9.04 7.51
CA ILE A 95 1.02 -10.05 7.79
C ILE A 95 -0.04 -9.51 8.77
N LYS A 96 0.38 -8.81 9.83
CA LYS A 96 -0.58 -8.24 10.80
C LYS A 96 -1.52 -7.20 10.19
N LEU A 97 -1.05 -6.50 9.15
CA LEU A 97 -1.84 -5.50 8.44
C LEU A 97 -2.69 -6.12 7.33
N ASP A 98 -2.23 -7.22 6.72
CA ASP A 98 -2.92 -7.96 5.68
C ASP A 98 -2.47 -9.43 5.67
N ASP A 99 -3.31 -10.29 6.22
CA ASP A 99 -3.09 -11.73 6.37
C ASP A 99 -3.60 -12.53 5.15
N THR A 100 -4.17 -11.85 4.16
CA THR A 100 -4.79 -12.50 3.00
C THR A 100 -3.77 -12.91 1.94
N ARG A 101 -2.49 -12.53 2.10
CA ARG A 101 -1.44 -12.75 1.09
C ARG A 101 -0.50 -13.92 1.43
N PRO A 102 -0.62 -15.06 0.71
CA PRO A 102 0.25 -16.23 0.92
C PRO A 102 1.74 -15.95 0.71
N ALA A 103 2.08 -14.98 -0.15
CA ALA A 103 3.46 -14.59 -0.42
C ALA A 103 4.21 -14.16 0.86
N PHE A 104 3.51 -13.54 1.82
CA PHE A 104 4.11 -13.05 3.05
C PHE A 104 4.54 -14.20 3.96
N TYR A 105 3.65 -15.18 4.15
CA TYR A 105 3.95 -16.38 4.93
C TYR A 105 5.06 -17.21 4.31
N ARG A 106 5.08 -17.32 2.97
CA ARG A 106 6.20 -17.97 2.27
C ARG A 106 7.53 -17.30 2.58
N SER A 107 7.60 -15.98 2.46
CA SER A 107 8.83 -15.24 2.80
C SER A 107 9.21 -15.39 4.26
N LEU A 108 8.24 -15.30 5.18
CA LEU A 108 8.49 -15.50 6.61
C LEU A 108 9.05 -16.89 6.89
N GLY A 109 8.49 -17.94 6.26
CA GLY A 109 8.98 -19.31 6.38
C GLY A 109 10.43 -19.45 5.95
N SER A 110 10.81 -18.87 4.81
CA SER A 110 12.22 -18.86 4.35
C SER A 110 13.14 -18.13 5.32
N ILE A 111 12.72 -16.98 5.86
CA ILE A 111 13.50 -16.20 6.81
C ILE A 111 13.69 -16.96 8.13
N LEU A 112 12.63 -17.60 8.64
CA LEU A 112 12.68 -18.37 9.89
C LEU A 112 13.56 -19.62 9.77
N GLN A 113 13.52 -20.31 8.63
CA GLN A 113 14.43 -21.43 8.36
C GLN A 113 15.90 -20.98 8.41
N HIS A 114 16.22 -19.85 7.77
CA HIS A 114 17.57 -19.29 7.81
C HIS A 114 18.01 -18.93 9.23
N LEU A 115 17.11 -18.35 10.05
CA LEU A 115 17.41 -18.05 11.45
C LEU A 115 17.67 -19.33 12.28
N GLY A 116 16.92 -20.40 12.05
CA GLY A 116 17.15 -21.70 12.70
C GLY A 116 18.52 -22.28 12.35
N GLN A 117 18.90 -22.23 11.08
CA GLN A 117 20.22 -22.69 10.62
C GLN A 117 21.38 -21.91 11.25
N LEU A 118 21.23 -20.59 11.41
CA LEU A 118 22.24 -19.77 12.09
C LEU A 118 22.39 -20.14 13.57
N GLN A 119 21.30 -20.57 14.22
CA GLN A 119 21.32 -20.95 15.62
C GLN A 119 21.90 -22.36 15.86
N GLU A 120 21.75 -23.26 14.88
CA GLU A 120 22.39 -24.59 14.88
C GLU A 120 23.90 -24.53 14.54
N SER A 121 24.37 -23.45 13.93
CA SER A 121 25.76 -23.27 13.49
C SER A 121 26.73 -22.78 14.58
N ILE A 122 26.33 -22.79 15.86
CA ILE A 122 27.11 -22.27 17.01
C ILE A 122 27.64 -23.42 17.87
#